data_AF-A0A7S2P908-F1
#
_entry.id   AF-A0A7S2P908-F1
#
_cell.length_a   1.000
_cell.length_b   1.000
_cell.length_c   1.000
_cell.angle_alpha   90.00
_cell.angle_beta   90.00
_cell.angle_gamma   90.00
#
_symmetry.space_group_name_H-M   'P 1'
#
loop_
_entity.id
_entity.type
_entity.pdbx_description
1 polymer ?
#
loop_
_entity_poly.entity_id
_entity_poly.type
_entity_poly.pdbx_seq_one_letter_code
_entity_poly.pdbx_strand_id
1 'polypeptide(L)'
;MTVARFDDRRYGAMIRGRIISAFSVEYCYFTPTREAGTFGGDREVPTLNLIGDLDQYFGPIDSVALSVTKQQDKGGWGADDLTGNGFKEMKRKRIRRGLVCVLEGAKHDPSETHDNFIRDILRAFLSTPADCHRIREQFKMDPYLYSKCKVVEEDREGGGIRQLMKVDAMDFPSTLTYAQELRRRATFRARGKSTPLGGAINVVDKFFSLRTTVEVHCWAA
;
A
#
# COMPACT_ATOMS: atom_id res chain seq x y z
N MET A 1 12.63 5.29 15.24
CA MET A 1 11.52 5.85 16.04
C MET A 1 10.28 5.81 15.17
N THR A 2 9.27 5.01 15.51
CA THR A 2 8.12 4.75 14.63
C THR A 2 7.20 5.98 14.57
N VAL A 3 7.11 6.64 13.41
CA VAL A 3 6.34 7.89 13.21
C VAL A 3 4.86 7.75 13.59
N ALA A 4 4.29 6.54 13.55
CA ALA A 4 2.96 6.23 14.06
C ALA A 4 2.72 6.69 15.52
N ARG A 5 3.79 6.79 16.31
CA ARG A 5 3.80 7.11 17.75
C ARG A 5 4.38 8.48 18.06
N PHE A 6 4.81 9.22 17.03
CA PHE A 6 5.22 10.59 17.21
C PHE A 6 3.99 11.39 17.63
N ASP A 7 3.99 11.94 18.84
CA ASP A 7 2.91 12.82 19.30
C ASP A 7 3.02 14.15 18.56
N ASP A 8 2.40 14.18 17.40
CA ASP A 8 2.39 15.33 16.52
C ASP A 8 1.26 16.32 16.81
N ARG A 9 0.53 16.19 17.93
CA ARG A 9 -0.62 17.06 18.26
C ARG A 9 -0.28 18.54 18.16
N ARG A 10 0.90 18.93 18.65
CA ARG A 10 1.36 20.33 18.60
C ARG A 10 1.61 20.82 17.17
N TYR A 11 1.89 19.92 16.26
CA TYR A 11 2.24 20.20 14.86
C TYR A 11 1.16 19.73 13.88
N GLY A 12 0.01 19.23 14.35
CA GLY A 12 -1.04 18.65 13.50
C GLY A 12 -1.52 19.61 12.42
N ALA A 13 -1.64 20.90 12.76
CA ALA A 13 -1.98 21.96 11.80
C ALA A 13 -0.91 22.19 10.69
N MET A 14 0.34 21.79 10.92
CA MET A 14 1.44 21.91 9.96
C MET A 14 1.65 20.62 9.15
N ILE A 15 1.27 19.47 9.68
CA ILE A 15 1.49 18.17 9.06
C ILE A 15 0.35 17.87 8.09
N ARG A 16 0.70 17.75 6.81
CA ARG A 16 -0.29 17.48 5.76
C ARG A 16 -0.63 16.00 5.57
N GLY A 17 0.19 15.10 6.09
CA GLY A 17 -0.07 13.67 6.02
C GLY A 17 0.96 12.86 6.80
N ARG A 18 0.55 11.68 7.23
CA ARG A 18 1.36 10.68 7.96
C ARG A 18 1.45 9.42 7.12
N ILE A 19 2.67 8.92 6.90
CA ILE A 19 2.91 7.65 6.21
C ILE A 19 3.54 6.68 7.20
N ILE A 20 2.98 5.49 7.29
CA ILE A 20 3.47 4.40 8.14
C ILE A 20 3.68 3.20 7.22
N SER A 21 4.94 2.91 6.89
CA SER A 21 5.30 1.78 6.03
C SER A 21 5.95 0.70 6.87
N ALA A 22 5.63 -0.57 6.62
CA ALA A 22 6.31 -1.71 7.24
C ALA A 22 6.27 -1.70 8.78
N PHE A 23 5.23 -1.15 9.40
CA PHE A 23 5.11 -1.11 10.86
C PHE A 23 3.69 -1.36 11.31
N SER A 24 3.54 -2.20 12.34
CA SER A 24 2.28 -2.35 13.05
C SER A 24 1.95 -1.11 13.87
N VAL A 25 0.67 -0.78 13.87
CA VAL A 25 0.04 0.17 14.78
C VAL A 25 -0.96 -0.63 15.60
N GLU A 26 -0.47 -1.59 16.38
CA GLU A 26 -1.25 -2.42 17.30
C GLU A 26 -0.41 -2.74 18.54
N TYR A 27 -1.06 -3.25 19.58
CA TYR A 27 -0.38 -3.80 20.75
C TYR A 27 0.24 -5.16 20.40
N CYS A 28 1.57 -5.21 20.31
CA CYS A 28 2.37 -6.40 19.98
C CYS A 28 3.73 -6.41 20.73
N TYR A 29 4.60 -7.37 20.40
CA TYR A 29 5.92 -7.53 21.02
C TYR A 29 6.79 -6.25 20.99
N PHE A 30 6.63 -5.40 19.98
CA PHE A 30 7.37 -4.14 19.84
C PHE A 30 6.75 -2.96 20.61
N THR A 31 5.62 -3.18 21.28
CA THR A 31 4.88 -2.20 22.09
C THR A 31 4.58 -2.82 23.44
N PRO A 32 5.35 -2.51 24.48
CA PRO A 32 5.16 -3.14 25.79
C PRO A 32 3.81 -2.81 26.43
N THR A 33 3.14 -1.72 26.01
CA THR A 33 1.81 -1.32 26.50
C THR A 33 0.82 -1.06 25.37
N ARG A 34 -0.50 -1.11 25.68
CA ARG A 34 -1.56 -0.79 24.70
C ARG A 34 -1.51 0.65 24.25
N GLU A 35 -1.04 1.56 25.10
CA GLU A 35 -0.84 2.98 24.80
C GLU A 35 0.31 3.17 23.79
N ALA A 36 1.34 2.31 23.84
CA ALA A 36 2.41 2.32 22.84
C ALA A 36 1.97 1.72 21.50
N GLY A 37 0.93 0.87 21.50
CA GLY A 37 0.38 0.17 20.33
C GLY A 37 -0.74 0.89 19.59
N THR A 38 -0.69 2.22 19.51
CA THR A 38 -1.76 3.01 18.89
C THR A 38 -1.24 4.23 18.14
N PHE A 39 -2.13 4.91 17.41
CA PHE A 39 -1.83 6.21 16.83
C PHE A 39 -1.61 7.25 17.92
N GLY A 40 -0.42 7.83 17.92
CA GLY A 40 -0.15 9.11 18.57
C GLY A 40 -0.70 10.27 17.75
N GLY A 41 -0.62 11.48 18.32
CA GLY A 41 -0.76 12.69 17.53
C GLY A 41 -2.20 13.20 17.33
N ASP A 42 -2.33 14.07 16.33
CA ASP A 42 -3.59 14.67 15.86
C ASP A 42 -4.33 13.67 14.96
N ARG A 43 -5.65 13.56 15.17
CA ARG A 43 -6.56 12.72 14.38
C ARG A 43 -6.95 13.33 13.04
N GLU A 44 -6.76 14.64 12.88
CA GLU A 44 -7.08 15.36 11.64
C GLU A 44 -6.02 15.15 10.57
N VAL A 45 -4.81 14.71 10.94
CA VAL A 45 -3.73 14.40 10.01
C VAL A 45 -4.12 13.17 9.17
N PRO A 46 -4.23 13.29 7.83
CA PRO A 46 -4.52 12.15 6.97
C PRO A 46 -3.43 11.10 7.08
N THR A 47 -3.81 9.84 7.22
CA THR A 47 -2.85 8.76 7.52
C THR A 47 -2.93 7.63 6.49
N LEU A 48 -1.79 7.32 5.89
CA LEU A 48 -1.55 6.14 5.06
C LEU A 48 -0.75 5.10 5.83
N ASN A 49 -1.23 3.86 5.88
CA ASN A 49 -0.48 2.71 6.36
C ASN A 49 -0.27 1.70 5.23
N LEU A 50 0.99 1.35 4.95
CA LEU A 50 1.40 0.33 3.98
C LEU A 50 2.02 -0.84 4.74
N ILE A 51 1.50 -2.05 4.55
CA ILE A 51 2.03 -3.24 5.23
C ILE A 51 1.85 -4.48 4.36
N GLY A 52 2.79 -5.41 4.44
CA GLY A 52 2.68 -6.71 3.80
C GLY A 52 1.84 -7.69 4.63
N ASP A 53 1.09 -8.57 3.97
CA ASP A 53 0.34 -9.62 4.64
C ASP A 53 1.23 -10.77 5.17
N LEU A 54 2.44 -10.92 4.61
CA LEU A 54 3.48 -11.85 5.06
C LEU A 54 4.61 -11.14 5.84
N ASP A 55 4.32 -10.01 6.49
CA ASP A 55 5.28 -9.33 7.37
C ASP A 55 5.70 -10.25 8.53
N GLN A 56 6.99 -10.61 8.55
CA GLN A 56 7.52 -11.61 9.50
C GLN A 56 7.66 -11.08 10.92
N TYR A 57 7.53 -9.76 11.14
CA TYR A 57 7.61 -9.14 12.45
C TYR A 57 6.23 -8.82 12.99
N PHE A 58 5.39 -8.26 12.14
CA PHE A 58 4.14 -7.61 12.55
C PHE A 58 2.88 -8.27 12.00
N GLY A 59 3.01 -9.13 10.98
CA GLY A 59 1.88 -9.70 10.26
C GLY A 59 1.00 -10.62 11.11
N PRO A 60 -0.21 -10.95 10.63
CA PRO A 60 -1.12 -11.86 11.31
C PRO A 60 -0.78 -13.35 11.12
N ILE A 61 0.24 -13.68 10.32
CA ILE A 61 0.64 -15.05 9.96
C ILE A 61 2.14 -15.21 10.24
N ASP A 62 2.53 -16.28 10.95
CA ASP A 62 3.91 -16.69 11.22
C ASP A 62 4.89 -15.57 11.57
N SER A 63 4.43 -14.57 12.33
CA SER A 63 5.22 -13.40 12.71
C SER A 63 5.75 -13.46 14.14
N VAL A 64 6.78 -12.67 14.44
CA VAL A 64 7.30 -12.50 15.81
C VAL A 64 6.20 -11.97 16.73
N ALA A 65 5.42 -10.97 16.29
CA ALA A 65 4.30 -10.41 17.05
C ALA A 65 3.27 -11.47 17.42
N LEU A 66 2.88 -12.32 16.47
CA LEU A 66 1.92 -13.39 16.73
C LEU A 66 2.50 -14.46 17.67
N SER A 67 3.78 -14.83 17.48
CA SER A 67 4.46 -15.82 18.33
C SER A 67 4.53 -15.37 19.79
N VAL A 68 4.88 -14.10 20.04
CA VAL A 68 4.92 -13.52 21.39
C VAL A 68 3.52 -13.42 21.99
N THR A 69 2.52 -13.02 21.19
CA THR A 69 1.12 -12.96 21.64
C THR A 69 0.58 -14.34 22.04
N LYS A 70 0.95 -15.41 21.32
CA LYS A 70 0.54 -16.79 21.65
C LYS A 70 1.18 -17.34 22.94
N GLN A 71 2.23 -16.70 23.45
CA GLN A 71 2.94 -17.11 24.67
C GLN A 71 2.50 -16.32 25.91
N GLN A 72 1.28 -15.78 25.93
CA GLN A 72 0.74 -15.02 27.07
C GLN A 72 0.80 -15.81 28.39
N ASP A 73 0.62 -17.14 28.36
CA ASP A 73 0.78 -18.05 29.50
C ASP A 73 2.22 -18.09 30.06
N LYS A 74 3.21 -17.74 29.23
CA LYS A 74 4.64 -17.72 29.54
C LYS A 74 5.20 -16.30 29.72
N GLY A 75 4.33 -15.30 29.87
CA GLY A 75 4.71 -13.90 30.04
C GLY A 75 4.85 -13.10 28.73
N GLY A 76 4.44 -13.67 27.60
CA GLY A 76 4.26 -12.93 26.35
C GLY A 76 3.12 -11.90 26.46
N TRP A 77 3.09 -10.95 25.53
CA TRP A 77 2.09 -9.90 25.49
C TRP A 77 1.73 -9.49 24.07
N GLY A 78 0.56 -8.89 23.90
CA GLY A 78 0.04 -8.45 22.61
C GLY A 78 -1.48 -8.44 22.60
N ALA A 79 -2.06 -7.94 21.51
CA ALA A 79 -3.49 -7.98 21.26
C ALA A 79 -3.92 -9.38 20.81
N ASP A 80 -4.98 -9.91 21.42
CA ASP A 80 -5.50 -11.25 21.14
C ASP A 80 -5.95 -11.42 19.67
N ASP A 81 -6.33 -10.31 19.03
CA ASP A 81 -6.88 -10.23 17.68
C ASP A 81 -5.97 -9.47 16.71
N LEU A 82 -4.64 -9.68 16.82
CA LEU A 82 -3.62 -9.05 15.99
C LEU A 82 -3.90 -9.23 14.49
N THR A 83 -4.03 -8.11 13.77
CA THR A 83 -4.28 -8.09 12.32
C THR A 83 -3.05 -7.75 11.49
N GLY A 84 -2.00 -7.27 12.14
CA GLY A 84 -0.77 -6.79 11.52
C GLY A 84 -0.93 -5.51 10.72
N ASN A 85 -1.99 -4.74 10.94
CA ASN A 85 -2.22 -3.46 10.25
C ASN A 85 -2.92 -2.44 11.16
N GLY A 86 -2.86 -1.16 10.78
CA GLY A 86 -3.38 -0.08 11.62
C GLY A 86 -4.90 0.15 11.58
N PHE A 87 -5.69 -0.66 10.85
CA PHE A 87 -7.08 -0.29 10.56
C PHE A 87 -7.97 -0.28 11.82
N LYS A 88 -7.83 -1.30 12.69
CA LYS A 88 -8.54 -1.35 13.98
C LYS A 88 -8.24 -0.13 14.84
N GLU A 89 -6.97 0.26 14.89
CA GLU A 89 -6.55 1.44 15.66
C GLU A 89 -7.02 2.76 15.03
N MET A 90 -7.14 2.84 13.70
CA MET A 90 -7.70 4.02 13.03
C MET A 90 -9.17 4.23 13.44
N LYS A 91 -9.95 3.14 13.52
CA LYS A 91 -11.34 3.15 14.00
C LYS A 91 -11.39 3.57 15.47
N ARG A 92 -10.61 2.90 16.33
CA ARG A 92 -10.57 3.16 17.78
C ARG A 92 -10.21 4.61 18.11
N LYS A 93 -9.22 5.18 17.41
CA LYS A 93 -8.78 6.57 17.59
C LYS A 93 -9.60 7.60 16.81
N ARG A 94 -10.57 7.14 16.00
CA ARG A 94 -11.40 7.99 15.14
C ARG A 94 -10.55 8.91 14.26
N ILE A 95 -9.51 8.35 13.64
CA ILE A 95 -8.71 9.09 12.64
C ILE A 95 -9.66 9.61 11.57
N ARG A 96 -9.55 10.90 11.22
CA ARG A 96 -10.53 11.55 10.36
C ARG A 96 -10.46 11.04 8.93
N ARG A 97 -9.25 10.80 8.44
CA ARG A 97 -8.96 10.38 7.05
C ARG A 97 -7.87 9.33 7.08
N GLY A 98 -8.23 8.08 6.80
CA GLY A 98 -7.33 6.94 6.90
C GLY A 98 -7.38 6.04 5.67
N LEU A 99 -6.22 5.55 5.24
CA LEU A 99 -6.13 4.46 4.28
C LEU A 99 -5.10 3.44 4.80
N VAL A 100 -5.51 2.19 4.91
CA VAL A 100 -4.63 1.05 5.15
C VAL A 100 -4.55 0.21 3.89
N CYS A 101 -3.33 -0.08 3.43
CA CYS A 101 -3.06 -0.92 2.28
C CYS A 101 -2.32 -2.17 2.76
N VAL A 102 -2.98 -3.31 2.62
CA VAL A 102 -2.39 -4.63 2.88
C VAL A 102 -1.96 -5.23 1.55
N LEU A 103 -0.66 -5.42 1.37
CA LEU A 103 -0.03 -5.82 0.12
C LEU A 103 0.18 -7.34 0.11
N GLU A 104 -0.48 -8.04 -0.82
CA GLU A 104 -0.47 -9.49 -0.91
C GLU A 104 0.89 -10.05 -1.34
N GLY A 105 1.40 -11.01 -0.57
CA GLY A 105 2.70 -11.63 -0.78
C GLY A 105 3.89 -10.74 -0.38
N ALA A 106 3.64 -9.53 0.12
CA ALA A 106 4.71 -8.66 0.59
C ALA A 106 5.18 -9.06 1.99
N LYS A 107 6.49 -9.00 2.17
CA LYS A 107 7.16 -9.20 3.46
C LYS A 107 7.20 -7.88 4.25
N HIS A 108 8.03 -7.84 5.30
CA HIS A 108 8.23 -6.65 6.11
C HIS A 108 8.60 -5.42 5.29
N ASP A 109 9.56 -5.51 4.37
CA ASP A 109 9.84 -4.44 3.43
C ASP A 109 9.06 -4.66 2.12
N PRO A 110 7.91 -3.99 1.93
CA PRO A 110 7.14 -4.17 0.72
C PRO A 110 7.81 -3.57 -0.51
N SER A 111 8.85 -2.75 -0.38
CA SER A 111 9.58 -2.20 -1.54
C SER A 111 10.27 -3.29 -2.36
N GLU A 112 10.61 -4.43 -1.77
CA GLU A 112 11.21 -5.56 -2.50
C GLU A 112 10.25 -6.22 -3.50
N THR A 113 8.93 -6.13 -3.26
CA THR A 113 7.90 -6.85 -4.02
C THR A 113 6.94 -5.91 -4.75
N HIS A 114 6.72 -4.71 -4.21
CA HIS A 114 5.71 -3.75 -4.65
C HIS A 114 6.30 -2.35 -4.96
N ASP A 115 7.60 -2.22 -5.25
CA ASP A 115 8.28 -0.91 -5.43
C ASP A 115 7.48 0.08 -6.29
N ASN A 116 7.14 -0.31 -7.52
CA ASN A 116 6.44 0.57 -8.45
C ASN A 116 5.02 0.92 -7.99
N PHE A 117 4.32 -0.01 -7.35
CA PHE A 117 3.03 0.28 -6.71
C PHE A 117 3.19 1.25 -5.55
N ILE A 118 4.22 1.09 -4.71
CA ILE A 118 4.53 2.01 -3.61
C ILE A 118 4.80 3.41 -4.15
N ARG A 119 5.55 3.54 -5.26
CA ARG A 119 5.75 4.84 -5.93
C ARG A 119 4.43 5.48 -6.35
N ASP A 120 3.50 4.70 -6.91
CA ASP A 120 2.19 5.19 -7.35
C ASP A 120 1.32 5.66 -6.18
N ILE A 121 1.21 4.84 -5.12
CA ILE A 121 0.39 5.19 -3.96
C ILE A 121 0.98 6.36 -3.16
N LEU A 122 2.30 6.43 -3.04
CA LEU A 122 2.96 7.58 -2.44
C LEU A 122 2.74 8.84 -3.27
N ARG A 123 2.82 8.77 -4.60
CA ARG A 123 2.51 9.92 -5.47
C ARG A 123 1.06 10.38 -5.29
N ALA A 124 0.10 9.45 -5.30
CA ALA A 124 -1.31 9.76 -5.11
C ALA A 124 -1.57 10.40 -3.73
N PHE A 125 -1.04 9.79 -2.67
CA PHE A 125 -1.15 10.29 -1.31
C PHE A 125 -0.51 11.67 -1.14
N LEU A 126 0.73 11.87 -1.59
CA LEU A 126 1.44 13.15 -1.46
C LEU A 126 0.78 14.28 -2.26
N SER A 127 0.10 13.96 -3.36
CA SER A 127 -0.63 14.96 -4.15
C SER A 127 -1.90 15.43 -3.45
N THR A 128 -2.63 14.53 -2.79
CA THR A 128 -3.91 14.82 -2.13
C THR A 128 -4.09 14.04 -0.82
N PRO A 129 -3.31 14.31 0.25
CA PRO A 129 -3.36 13.49 1.46
C PRO A 129 -4.75 13.44 2.10
N ALA A 130 -5.48 14.55 2.04
CA ALA A 130 -6.86 14.69 2.53
C ALA A 130 -7.83 13.67 1.90
N ASP A 131 -7.55 13.24 0.67
CA ASP A 131 -8.37 12.32 -0.11
C ASP A 131 -7.75 10.92 -0.17
N CYS A 132 -6.93 10.54 0.84
CA CYS A 132 -6.27 9.23 0.86
C CYS A 132 -7.25 8.06 0.73
N HIS A 133 -8.43 8.16 1.34
CA HIS A 133 -9.54 7.20 1.22
C HIS A 133 -10.17 7.13 -0.19
N ARG A 134 -9.67 7.88 -1.17
CA ARG A 134 -10.15 7.88 -2.57
C ARG A 134 -9.06 7.48 -3.55
N ILE A 135 -7.88 7.08 -3.08
CA ILE A 135 -6.73 6.78 -3.95
C ILE A 135 -7.06 5.69 -4.98
N ARG A 136 -7.84 4.68 -4.59
CA ARG A 136 -8.31 3.67 -5.53
C ARG A 136 -9.09 4.30 -6.70
N GLU A 137 -9.99 5.24 -6.42
CA GLU A 137 -10.77 5.93 -7.43
C GLU A 137 -9.88 6.84 -8.30
N GLN A 138 -8.81 7.42 -7.73
CA GLN A 138 -7.81 8.16 -8.51
C GLN A 138 -7.10 7.25 -9.53
N PHE A 139 -6.93 5.96 -9.19
CA PHE A 139 -6.37 4.96 -10.10
C PHE A 139 -7.35 4.48 -11.17
N LYS A 140 -8.60 4.94 -11.24
CA LYS A 140 -9.58 4.49 -12.26
C LYS A 140 -9.10 4.71 -13.71
N MET A 141 -8.25 5.71 -13.94
CA MET A 141 -7.64 5.97 -15.26
C MET A 141 -6.47 5.04 -15.60
N ASP A 142 -6.01 4.26 -14.61
CA ASP A 142 -5.08 3.16 -14.75
C ASP A 142 -5.77 1.82 -14.42
N PRO A 143 -6.37 1.14 -15.42
CA PRO A 143 -7.05 -0.13 -15.24
C PRO A 143 -6.24 -1.19 -14.51
N TYR A 144 -4.91 -1.20 -14.67
CA TYR A 144 -4.04 -2.15 -13.97
C TYR A 144 -4.00 -1.85 -12.47
N LEU A 145 -3.68 -0.60 -12.09
CA LEU A 145 -3.66 -0.23 -10.66
C LEU A 145 -5.04 -0.36 -10.03
N TYR A 146 -6.09 0.05 -10.74
CA TYR A 146 -7.47 -0.08 -10.27
C TYR A 146 -7.86 -1.54 -10.05
N SER A 147 -7.46 -2.46 -10.95
CA SER A 147 -7.76 -3.89 -10.80
C SER A 147 -7.00 -4.52 -9.65
N LYS A 148 -5.81 -4.01 -9.30
CA LYS A 148 -5.02 -4.51 -8.16
C LYS A 148 -5.56 -4.06 -6.80
N CYS A 149 -6.40 -3.03 -6.75
CA CYS A 149 -6.88 -2.43 -5.50
C CYS A 149 -8.32 -2.82 -5.18
N LYS A 150 -8.56 -3.41 -4.01
CA LYS A 150 -9.90 -3.76 -3.52
C LYS A 150 -10.14 -3.19 -2.12
N VAL A 151 -11.12 -2.31 -1.97
CA VAL A 151 -11.60 -1.89 -0.64
C VAL A 151 -12.38 -3.07 -0.03
N VAL A 152 -11.92 -3.53 1.13
CA VAL A 152 -12.51 -4.67 1.84
C VAL A 152 -13.35 -4.25 3.04
N GLU A 153 -13.01 -3.11 3.67
CA GLU A 153 -13.79 -2.52 4.75
C GLU A 153 -13.72 -0.99 4.68
N GLU A 154 -14.83 -0.33 5.03
CA GLU A 154 -14.91 1.11 5.18
C GLU A 154 -15.59 1.46 6.50
N ASP A 155 -15.02 2.41 7.22
CA ASP A 155 -15.58 2.95 8.46
C ASP A 155 -15.85 4.45 8.33
N ARG A 156 -17.09 4.86 8.63
CA ARG A 156 -17.57 6.27 8.59
C ARG A 156 -17.93 6.85 9.96
N GLU A 157 -17.68 6.12 11.04
CA GLU A 157 -18.00 6.60 12.39
C GLU A 157 -17.27 7.90 12.78
N GLY A 158 -17.89 8.70 13.63
CA GLY A 158 -17.33 9.99 14.08
C GLY A 158 -17.14 11.01 12.95
N GLY A 159 -17.79 10.82 11.80
CA GLY A 159 -17.76 11.68 10.61
C GLY A 159 -16.48 11.62 9.77
N GLY A 160 -15.52 10.78 10.14
CA GLY A 160 -14.33 10.52 9.31
C GLY A 160 -14.59 9.47 8.24
N ILE A 161 -13.59 9.20 7.40
CA ILE A 161 -13.59 8.08 6.46
C ILE A 161 -12.25 7.34 6.60
N ARG A 162 -12.31 6.06 6.93
CA ARG A 162 -11.16 5.16 6.95
C ARG A 162 -11.46 3.95 6.08
N GLN A 163 -10.50 3.54 5.27
CA GLN A 163 -10.63 2.35 4.43
C GLN A 163 -9.50 1.36 4.68
N LEU A 164 -9.87 0.08 4.65
CA LEU A 164 -8.95 -1.03 4.50
C LEU A 164 -9.00 -1.50 3.05
N MET A 165 -7.85 -1.45 2.39
CA MET A 165 -7.68 -1.85 1.00
C MET A 165 -6.71 -3.03 0.93
N LYS A 166 -7.14 -4.13 0.32
CA LYS A 166 -6.24 -5.19 -0.11
C LYS A 166 -5.68 -4.85 -1.49
N VAL A 167 -4.39 -5.05 -1.65
CA VAL A 167 -3.68 -4.90 -2.92
C VAL A 167 -3.18 -6.28 -3.33
N ASP A 168 -3.62 -6.77 -4.48
CA ASP A 168 -3.22 -8.07 -4.99
C ASP A 168 -1.73 -8.08 -5.39
N ALA A 169 -1.13 -9.26 -5.48
CA ALA A 169 0.26 -9.40 -5.93
C ALA A 169 0.49 -8.75 -7.31
N MET A 170 1.67 -8.16 -7.52
CA MET A 170 2.02 -7.53 -8.78
C MET A 170 2.26 -8.55 -9.90
N ASP A 171 1.73 -8.29 -11.09
CA ASP A 171 1.93 -9.18 -12.27
C ASP A 171 3.33 -9.00 -12.89
N PHE A 172 3.99 -7.90 -12.53
CA PHE A 172 5.27 -7.51 -13.09
C PHE A 172 6.39 -7.75 -12.07
N PRO A 173 7.58 -8.20 -12.51
CA PRO A 173 8.74 -8.33 -11.63
C PRO A 173 9.09 -6.99 -10.98
N SER A 174 9.39 -6.99 -9.68
CA SER A 174 9.80 -5.80 -8.93
C SER A 174 11.13 -5.20 -9.41
N THR A 175 11.93 -5.97 -10.16
CA THR A 175 13.19 -5.51 -10.76
C THR A 175 12.99 -4.61 -11.98
N LEU A 176 11.76 -4.46 -12.49
CA LEU A 176 11.49 -3.56 -13.60
C LEU A 176 11.55 -2.10 -13.14
N THR A 177 12.22 -1.27 -13.94
CA THR A 177 12.16 0.18 -13.73
C THR A 177 10.73 0.68 -13.92
N TYR A 178 10.38 1.74 -13.19
CA TYR A 178 9.05 2.35 -13.27
C TYR A 178 8.63 2.70 -14.70
N ALA A 179 9.55 3.20 -15.54
CA ALA A 179 9.28 3.52 -16.94
C ALA A 179 8.97 2.27 -17.80
N GLN A 180 9.65 1.15 -17.55
CA GLN A 180 9.36 -0.12 -18.23
C GLN A 180 7.99 -0.66 -17.81
N GLU A 181 7.64 -0.57 -16.52
CA GLU A 181 6.33 -1.01 -16.05
C GLU A 181 5.21 -0.15 -16.63
N LEU A 182 5.35 1.18 -16.68
CA LEU A 182 4.37 2.06 -17.31
C LEU A 182 4.09 1.69 -18.77
N ARG A 183 5.13 1.32 -19.55
CA ARG A 183 4.96 0.85 -20.93
C ARG A 183 4.16 -0.46 -20.98
N ARG A 184 4.39 -1.38 -20.04
CA ARG A 184 3.64 -2.65 -19.94
C ARG A 184 2.19 -2.43 -19.50
N ARG A 185 1.94 -1.53 -18.55
CA ARG A 185 0.57 -1.15 -18.14
C ARG A 185 -0.20 -0.49 -19.29
N ALA A 186 0.48 0.28 -20.15
CA ALA A 186 -0.15 0.87 -21.32
C ALA A 186 -0.66 -0.19 -22.33
N THR A 187 0.03 -1.33 -22.48
CA THR A 187 -0.47 -2.43 -23.32
C THR A 187 -1.68 -3.13 -22.68
N PHE A 188 -1.72 -3.22 -21.35
CA PHE A 188 -2.90 -3.70 -20.61
C PHE A 188 -4.14 -2.82 -20.89
N ARG A 189 -3.96 -1.49 -20.91
CA ARG A 189 -5.02 -0.53 -21.29
C ARG A 189 -5.52 -0.75 -22.72
N ALA A 190 -4.63 -1.09 -23.65
CA ALA A 190 -4.99 -1.36 -25.03
C ALA A 190 -5.81 -2.65 -25.18
N ARG A 191 -5.46 -3.71 -24.42
CA ARG A 191 -6.17 -5.00 -24.44
C ARG A 191 -7.52 -4.97 -23.72
N GLY A 192 -7.69 -4.17 -22.68
CA GLY A 192 -8.97 -3.99 -21.99
C GLY A 192 -10.06 -3.28 -22.81
N LYS A 193 -9.72 -2.73 -23.99
CA LYS A 193 -10.69 -2.14 -24.95
C LYS A 193 -11.13 -3.10 -26.05
N SER A 194 -10.58 -4.31 -26.15
CA SER A 194 -11.13 -5.33 -27.03
C SER A 194 -12.23 -6.11 -26.29
N THR A 195 -13.43 -6.07 -26.84
CA THR A 195 -14.56 -6.98 -26.56
C THR A 195 -14.07 -8.44 -26.41
N PRO A 196 -14.71 -9.28 -25.58
CA PRO A 196 -14.25 -10.63 -25.35
C PRO A 196 -14.50 -11.46 -26.61
N LEU A 197 -13.47 -11.64 -27.43
CA LEU A 197 -13.41 -12.77 -28.35
C LEU A 197 -12.80 -13.93 -27.60
N GLY A 198 -13.66 -14.89 -27.24
CA GLY A 198 -13.23 -16.16 -26.69
C GLY A 198 -12.25 -16.86 -27.62
N GLY A 199 -11.32 -17.61 -27.04
CA GLY A 199 -10.51 -18.57 -27.77
C GLY A 199 -9.01 -18.43 -27.52
N ALA A 200 -8.50 -19.40 -26.78
CA ALA A 200 -7.15 -19.96 -26.87
C ALA A 200 -5.95 -19.00 -26.82
N ILE A 201 -5.28 -19.06 -25.67
CA ILE A 201 -3.83 -18.87 -25.57
C ILE A 201 -3.17 -19.85 -26.54
N ASN A 202 -2.56 -19.35 -27.61
CA ASN A 202 -1.47 -20.03 -28.28
C ASN A 202 -0.54 -19.03 -28.98
N VAL A 203 0.72 -19.06 -28.54
CA VAL A 203 1.96 -18.96 -29.33
C VAL A 203 1.96 -17.93 -30.47
N VAL A 204 2.75 -16.85 -30.33
CA VAL A 204 3.93 -16.55 -31.18
C VAL A 204 4.77 -15.47 -30.46
N ASP A 205 5.76 -15.90 -29.69
CA ASP A 205 7.00 -15.13 -29.50
C ASP A 205 7.84 -15.32 -30.76
N LYS A 206 7.74 -14.39 -31.71
CA LYS A 206 8.70 -14.20 -32.81
C LYS A 206 8.27 -12.99 -33.65
N PHE A 207 9.26 -12.15 -33.97
CA PHE A 207 9.22 -10.95 -34.80
C PHE A 207 8.68 -9.68 -34.15
N PHE A 208 9.61 -8.87 -33.63
CA PHE A 208 9.90 -7.56 -34.23
C PHE A 208 11.30 -7.09 -33.81
N SER A 209 12.30 -7.59 -34.51
CA SER A 209 13.54 -6.83 -34.75
C SER A 209 13.20 -5.82 -35.85
N LEU A 210 12.91 -4.59 -35.47
CA LEU A 210 12.97 -3.45 -36.39
C LEU A 210 14.11 -2.56 -35.91
N ARG A 211 15.27 -2.76 -36.55
CA ARG A 211 16.31 -1.74 -36.64
C ARG A 211 15.68 -0.53 -37.31
N THR A 212 15.42 0.52 -36.54
CA THR A 212 15.22 1.86 -37.10
C THR A 212 16.59 2.51 -37.16
N THR A 213 17.17 2.54 -38.36
CA THR A 213 18.26 3.43 -38.71
C THR A 213 17.76 4.86 -38.54
N VAL A 214 18.34 5.59 -37.58
CA VAL A 214 18.16 7.03 -37.46
C VAL A 214 19.20 7.67 -38.37
N GLU A 215 18.78 8.17 -39.52
CA GLU A 215 19.58 9.12 -40.29
C GLU A 215 19.62 10.45 -39.54
N VAL A 216 20.81 10.82 -39.09
CA VAL A 216 21.10 12.14 -38.54
C VAL A 216 21.38 13.07 -39.70
N HIS A 217 20.39 13.88 -40.09
CA HIS A 217 20.65 15.03 -40.95
C HIS A 217 21.14 16.20 -40.10
N CYS A 218 22.45 16.41 -40.12
CA CYS A 218 23.08 17.69 -39.84
C CYS A 218 22.50 18.75 -40.78
N TRP A 219 21.89 19.79 -40.21
CA TRP A 219 21.79 21.08 -40.87
C TRP A 219 22.60 22.08 -40.06
N ALA A 220 23.73 22.46 -40.63
CA ALA A 220 24.50 23.62 -40.25
C ALA A 220 23.91 24.84 -40.99
N ALA A 221 23.56 25.87 -40.23
CA ALA A 221 23.59 27.28 -40.62
C ALA A 221 23.62 28.11 -39.34
#